data_AF-A0A6L3VCZ2-F1
#
_entry.id   AF-A0A6L3VCZ2-F1
#
_cell.length_a   1.000
_cell.length_b   1.000
_cell.length_c   1.000
_cell.angle_alpha   90.00
_cell.angle_beta   90.00
_cell.angle_gamma   90.00
#
_symmetry.space_group_name_H-M   'P 1'
#
loop_
_entity.id
_entity.type
_entity.pdbx_description
1 polymer ?
#
loop_
_entity_poly.entity_id
_entity_poly.type
_entity_poly.pdbx_seq_one_letter_code
_entity_poly.pdbx_strand_id
1 'polypeptide(L)' 'MGRILLSILAIGISGYLIFQNRYRAMNVLFRNALLRRIFVSSLMGLPGVKDRMLKMVFPSSSSEGAFEKTY' A
#
# COMPACT_ATOMS: atom_id res chain seq x y z
N MET A 1 26.22 6.62 -23.16
CA MET A 1 26.98 5.78 -22.20
C MET A 1 27.10 6.39 -20.80
N GLY A 2 27.50 7.66 -20.63
CA GLY A 2 27.65 8.28 -19.30
C GLY A 2 26.38 8.33 -18.43
N ARG A 3 25.18 8.40 -19.04
CA ARG A 3 23.89 8.38 -18.31
C ARG A 3 23.63 7.04 -17.59
N ILE A 4 24.07 5.92 -18.15
CA ILE A 4 23.88 4.58 -17.58
C ILE A 4 24.81 4.37 -16.38
N LEU A 5 26.06 4.84 -16.50
CA LEU A 5 27.03 4.86 -15.40
C LEU A 5 26.52 5.71 -14.22
N LEU A 6 25.99 6.90 -14.50
CA LEU A 6 25.38 7.76 -13.48
C LEU A 6 24.16 7.11 -12.82
N SER A 7 23.30 6.42 -13.58
CA SER A 7 22.14 5.72 -13.00
C SER A 7 22.54 4.56 -12.09
N ILE A 8 23.55 3.78 -12.48
CA ILE A 8 24.06 2.66 -11.66
C ILE A 8 24.74 3.19 -10.39
N LEU A 9 25.50 4.27 -10.51
CA LEU A 9 26.12 4.93 -9.36
C LEU A 9 25.05 5.48 -8.40
N ALA A 10 24.00 6.11 -8.91
CA ALA A 10 22.90 6.64 -8.11
C ALA A 10 22.12 5.53 -7.38
N ILE A 11 21.90 4.39 -8.02
CA ILE A 11 21.29 3.21 -7.40
C ILE A 11 22.22 2.65 -6.31
N GLY A 12 23.52 2.55 -6.56
CA GLY A 12 24.49 2.11 -5.55
C GLY A 12 24.55 3.03 -4.33
N ILE A 13 24.58 4.36 -4.55
CA ILE A 13 24.62 5.36 -3.48
C ILE A 13 23.32 5.35 -2.67
N SER A 14 22.16 5.31 -3.34
CA SER A 14 20.87 5.22 -2.64
C SER A 14 20.76 3.95 -1.81
N GLY A 15 21.18 2.80 -2.35
CA GLY A 15 21.23 1.54 -1.63
C GLY A 15 22.19 1.56 -0.43
N TYR A 16 23.38 2.14 -0.61
CA TYR A 16 24.38 2.28 0.46
C TYR A 16 23.89 3.18 1.60
N LEU A 17 23.26 4.31 1.27
CA LEU A 17 22.68 5.23 2.27
C LEU A 17 21.52 4.57 3.05
N ILE A 18 20.70 3.76 2.39
CA ILE A 18 19.65 2.96 3.04
C ILE A 18 20.27 1.93 4.00
N PHE A 19 21.38 1.30 3.60
CA PHE A 19 22.05 0.27 4.40
C PHE A 19 22.86 0.84 5.58
N GLN A 20 23.45 2.03 5.42
CA GLN A 20 24.19 2.71 6.49
C GLN A 20 23.24 3.24 7.56
N ASN A 21 22.10 3.80 7.15
CA ASN A 21 21.08 4.32 8.05
C ASN A 21 19.93 3.33 8.25
N ARG A 22 20.22 2.02 8.36
CA ARG A 22 19.23 0.92 8.51
C ARG A 22 17.96 1.33 9.27
N TYR A 23 18.12 1.91 10.46
CA TYR A 23 17.00 2.31 11.30
C TYR A 23 16.33 3.62 10.87
N ARG A 24 17.09 4.64 10.43
CA ARG A 24 16.54 5.94 9.99
C ARG A 24 15.86 5.85 8.62
N ALA A 25 16.42 5.05 7.71
CA ALA A 25 15.89 4.77 6.39
C ALA A 25 14.63 3.92 6.46
N MET A 26 14.62 2.84 7.26
CA MET A 26 13.39 2.10 7.56
C MET A 26 12.35 3.01 8.18
N ASN A 27 12.72 3.87 9.14
CA ASN A 27 11.75 4.76 9.74
C ASN A 27 11.17 5.77 8.73
N VAL A 28 11.96 6.30 7.78
CA VAL A 28 11.46 7.19 6.72
C VAL A 28 10.63 6.44 5.66
N LEU A 29 11.03 5.22 5.29
CA LEU A 29 10.27 4.33 4.41
C LEU A 29 8.91 3.98 5.02
N PHE A 30 8.87 3.55 6.28
CA PHE A 30 7.64 3.21 6.99
C PHE A 30 6.83 4.44 7.40
N ARG A 31 7.47 5.59 7.65
CA ARG A 31 6.79 6.87 7.94
C ARG A 31 6.13 7.46 6.70
N ASN A 32 6.53 7.05 5.50
CA ASN A 32 5.98 7.61 4.28
C ASN A 32 4.62 7.00 3.95
N ALA A 33 3.62 7.88 3.95
CA ALA A 33 2.31 7.69 3.32
C ALA A 33 2.40 7.16 1.86
N LEU A 34 3.58 7.19 1.21
CA LEU A 34 3.85 6.53 -0.06
C LEU A 34 3.71 5.01 0.00
N LEU A 35 4.26 4.35 1.03
CA LEU A 35 4.14 2.90 1.17
C LEU A 35 2.68 2.53 1.40
N ARG A 36 1.97 3.28 2.26
CA ARG A 36 0.52 3.15 2.43
C ARG A 36 -0.23 3.39 1.12
N ARG A 37 0.12 4.43 0.35
CA ARG A 37 -0.55 4.76 -0.91
C ARG A 37 -0.29 3.71 -1.98
N ILE A 38 0.92 3.17 -2.10
CA ILE A 38 1.26 2.09 -3.04
C ILE A 38 0.53 0.81 -2.63
N PHE A 39 0.55 0.47 -1.34
CA PHE A 39 -0.11 -0.71 -0.82
C PHE A 39 -1.62 -0.62 -1.00
N VAL A 40 -2.25 0.48 -0.57
CA VAL A 40 -3.69 0.73 -0.73
C VAL A 40 -4.08 0.86 -2.20
N SER A 41 -3.29 1.53 -3.04
CA SER A 41 -3.56 1.64 -4.48
C SER A 41 -3.44 0.30 -5.20
N SER A 42 -2.49 -0.55 -4.80
CA SER A 42 -2.37 -1.91 -5.33
C SER A 42 -3.53 -2.78 -4.85
N LEU A 43 -3.90 -2.68 -3.58
CA LEU A 43 -4.97 -3.48 -2.97
C LEU A 43 -6.37 -3.06 -3.45
N MET A 44 -6.64 -1.76 -3.60
CA MET A 44 -7.90 -1.23 -4.16
C MET A 44 -7.97 -1.32 -5.69
N GLY A 45 -6.83 -1.45 -6.37
CA GLY A 45 -6.79 -1.73 -7.81
C GLY A 45 -7.20 -3.16 -8.17
N LEU A 46 -7.22 -4.07 -7.19
CA LEU A 46 -7.62 -5.46 -7.37
C LEU A 46 -9.12 -5.61 -7.08
N PRO A 47 -9.99 -5.86 -8.10
CA PRO A 47 -11.44 -5.89 -7.91
C PRO A 47 -11.87 -6.92 -6.86
N GLY A 48 -11.28 -8.12 -6.84
CA GLY A 48 -11.63 -9.15 -5.86
C GLY A 48 -11.25 -8.86 -4.41
N VAL A 49 -10.16 -8.11 -4.17
CA VAL A 49 -9.73 -7.73 -2.82
C VAL A 49 -10.49 -6.49 -2.34
N LYS A 50 -10.72 -5.54 -3.26
CA LYS A 50 -11.55 -4.36 -3.03
C LYS A 50 -12.96 -4.74 -2.58
N ASP A 51 -13.62 -5.67 -3.28
CA ASP A 51 -15.00 -6.07 -2.96
C ASP A 51 -15.13 -6.77 -1.61
N ARG A 52 -14.11 -7.56 -1.23
CA ARG A 52 -14.05 -8.22 0.09
C ARG A 52 -13.83 -7.23 1.23
N MET A 53 -12.97 -6.23 1.04
CA MET A 53 -12.76 -5.16 2.03
C MET A 53 -13.96 -4.22 2.13
N LEU A 54 -14.57 -3.83 1.01
CA LEU A 54 -15.79 -3.01 1.00
C LEU A 54 -16.94 -3.73 1.70
N LYS A 55 -17.12 -5.04 1.48
CA LYS A 55 -18.14 -5.84 2.18
C LYS A 55 -17.89 -5.98 3.69
N MET A 56 -16.63 -5.87 4.13
CA MET A 56 -16.25 -6.01 5.55
C MET A 56 -16.27 -4.67 6.30
N VAL A 57 -15.95 -3.57 5.62
CA VAL A 57 -15.95 -2.19 6.18
C VAL A 57 -17.32 -1.52 6.05
N PHE A 58 -18.06 -1.86 5.00
CA PHE A 58 -19.50 -1.60 4.88
C PHE A 58 -20.25 -2.92 5.06
N PRO A 59 -20.35 -3.46 6.29
CA PRO A 59 -21.42 -4.39 6.57
C PRO A 59 -22.68 -3.57 6.38
N SER A 60 -23.36 -3.80 5.26
CA SER A 60 -24.70 -3.33 4.95
C SER A 60 -25.37 -2.62 6.14
N SER A 61 -25.48 -1.29 6.08
CA SER A 61 -26.62 -0.59 6.66
C SER A 61 -27.91 -0.92 5.88
N SER A 62 -28.09 -2.21 5.59
CA SER A 62 -29.31 -2.83 5.07
C SER A 62 -29.66 -4.04 5.94
N SER A 63 -29.33 -3.97 7.22
CA SER A 63 -30.12 -4.64 8.26
C SER A 63 -31.45 -3.89 8.50
N GLU A 64 -32.16 -3.55 7.42
CA GLU A 64 -33.48 -2.88 7.45
C GLU A 64 -34.42 -3.42 6.34
N GLY A 65 -34.16 -4.63 5.84
CA GLY A 65 -35.06 -5.29 4.87
C GLY A 65 -35.05 -6.81 4.88
N ALA A 66 -34.33 -7.46 5.81
CA ALA A 66 -34.21 -8.93 5.86
C ALA A 66 -34.75 -9.55 7.16
N PHE A 67 -35.58 -8.81 7.91
CA PHE A 67 -36.31 -9.34 9.07
C PHE A 67 -37.85 -9.36 8.84
N GLU A 68 -38.30 -9.38 7.59
CA GLU A 68 -39.74 -9.41 7.28
C GLU A 68 -40.09 -10.55 6.31
N LYS A 69 -39.58 -11.77 6.54
CA LYS A 69 -40.09 -13.01 5.93
C LYS A 69 -39.98 -14.22 6.83
N THR A 70 -40.19 -14.04 8.13
CA THR A 70 -40.45 -15.16 9.03
C THR A 70 -41.26 -14.65 10.20
N TYR A 71 -42.57 -14.52 10.04
CA TYR A 71 -43.68 -14.76 10.99
C TYR A 71 -44.99 -14.38 10.30
#